data_AF-A0A7V6TXR7-F1
#
_entry.id   AF-A0A7V6TXR7-F1
#
_cell.length_a   1.000
_cell.length_b   1.000
_cell.length_c   1.000
_cell.angle_alpha   90.00
_cell.angle_beta   90.00
_cell.angle_gamma   90.00
#
_symmetry.space_group_name_H-M   'P 1'
#
loop_
_entity.id
_entity.type
_entity.pdbx_description
1 polymer ?
#
loop_
_entity_poly.entity_id
_entity_poly.type
_entity_poly.pdbx_seq_one_letter_code
_entity_poly.pdbx_strand_id
1 'polypeptide(L)'
;MTALNCTDFTVLGMYLDRKRIRLRLTQRDLARICGVPLDDVRRVIDGKRIGPHSLQAFCDWLERSPTFFDTHSLTAKRETYP
;
A
#
# COMPACT_ATOMS: atom_id res chain seq x y z
N MET A 1 -13.21 18.34 -14.33
CA MET A 1 -13.62 17.34 -13.31
C MET A 1 -12.36 16.68 -12.79
N THR A 2 -11.84 17.11 -11.65
CA THR A 2 -10.68 16.49 -11.00
C THR A 2 -11.13 15.17 -10.40
N ALA A 3 -10.80 14.06 -11.06
CA ALA A 3 -10.98 12.73 -10.48
C ALA A 3 -10.24 12.71 -9.14
N LEU A 4 -10.95 12.50 -8.04
CA LEU A 4 -10.33 12.26 -6.75
C LEU A 4 -9.52 10.97 -6.89
N ASN A 5 -8.20 11.12 -6.95
CA ASN A 5 -7.25 10.01 -6.87
C ASN A 5 -7.48 9.29 -5.54
N CYS A 6 -8.31 8.25 -5.58
CA CYS A 6 -8.52 7.39 -4.43
C CYS A 6 -7.50 6.26 -4.54
N THR A 7 -6.56 6.24 -3.60
CA THR A 7 -5.62 5.14 -3.41
C THR A 7 -6.39 3.86 -3.15
N ASP A 8 -6.05 2.81 -3.88
CA ASP A 8 -6.56 1.46 -3.68
C ASP A 8 -5.77 0.78 -2.56
N PHE A 9 -6.33 0.86 -1.35
CA PHE A 9 -5.72 0.27 -0.16
C PHE A 9 -5.69 -1.27 -0.21
N THR A 10 -6.53 -1.90 -1.03
CA THR A 10 -6.50 -3.36 -1.23
C THR A 10 -5.23 -3.75 -1.96
N VAL A 11 -4.91 -3.07 -3.07
CA VAL A 11 -3.68 -3.34 -3.82
C VAL A 11 -2.44 -2.97 -3.00
N LEU A 12 -2.47 -1.84 -2.29
CA LEU A 12 -1.40 -1.46 -1.37
C LEU A 12 -1.16 -2.55 -0.31
N GLY A 13 -2.22 -3.03 0.33
CA GLY A 13 -2.18 -4.11 1.31
C GLY A 13 -1.56 -5.39 0.76
N MET A 14 -1.96 -5.80 -0.44
CA MET A 14 -1.39 -6.97 -1.12
C MET A 14 0.11 -6.82 -1.40
N TYR A 15 0.56 -5.65 -1.86
CA TYR A 15 1.99 -5.39 -2.10
C TYR A 15 2.80 -5.41 -0.81
N LEU A 16 2.28 -4.78 0.25
CA LEU A 16 2.90 -4.77 1.57
C LEU A 16 3.03 -6.18 2.13
N ASP A 17 1.94 -6.95 2.14
CA ASP A 17 1.94 -8.29 2.71
C ASP A 17 2.86 -9.23 1.92
N ARG A 18 2.87 -9.11 0.58
CA ARG A 18 3.79 -9.86 -0.28
C ARG A 18 5.26 -9.55 0.01
N LYS A 19 5.66 -8.27 0.10
CA LYS A 19 7.06 -7.88 0.41
C LYS A 19 7.44 -8.36 1.82
N ARG A 20 6.53 -8.21 2.79
CA ARG A 20 6.70 -8.66 4.18
C ARG A 20 6.96 -10.17 4.25
N ILE A 21 6.13 -10.99 3.62
CA ILE A 21 6.26 -12.46 3.60
C ILE A 21 7.58 -12.87 2.94
N ARG A 22 7.95 -12.25 1.81
CA ARG A 22 9.22 -12.52 1.13
C ARG A 22 10.44 -12.25 2.01
N LEU A 23 10.39 -11.20 2.81
CA LEU A 23 11.45 -10.84 3.75
C LEU A 23 11.34 -11.56 5.11
N ARG A 24 10.37 -12.48 5.27
CA ARG A 24 10.08 -13.21 6.52
C ARG A 24 9.84 -12.29 7.72
N LEU A 25 9.28 -11.11 7.49
CA LEU A 25 8.98 -10.13 8.53
C LEU A 25 7.62 -10.40 9.17
N THR A 26 7.48 -10.18 10.47
CA THR A 26 6.17 -10.13 11.11
C THR A 26 5.50 -8.78 10.88
N GLN A 27 4.19 -8.67 11.12
CA GLN A 27 3.51 -7.37 11.08
C GLN A 27 4.09 -6.38 12.11
N ARG A 28 4.60 -6.87 13.25
CA ARG A 28 5.29 -6.05 14.25
C ARG A 28 6.63 -5.53 13.75
N ASP A 29 7.38 -6.35 13.03
CA ASP A 29 8.64 -5.91 12.42
C ASP A 29 8.38 -4.85 11.35
N LEU A 30 7.35 -5.04 10.52
CA LEU A 30 6.94 -4.04 9.54
C LEU A 30 6.55 -2.71 10.21
N ALA A 31 5.75 -2.75 11.28
CA ALA A 31 5.39 -1.56 12.05
C ALA A 31 6.62 -0.82 12.57
N ARG A 32 7.59 -1.57 13.10
CA ARG A 32 8.86 -1.01 13.61
C ARG A 32 9.72 -0.42 12.49
N ILE A 33 9.87 -1.11 11.36
CA ILE A 33 10.68 -0.67 10.22
C ILE A 33 10.10 0.60 9.60
N CYS A 34 8.78 0.66 9.43
CA CYS A 34 8.10 1.81 8.84
C CYS A 34 7.83 2.93 9.87
N GLY A 35 8.06 2.71 11.16
CA GLY A 35 7.78 3.71 12.20
C GLY A 35 6.29 4.06 12.34
N VAL A 36 5.41 3.09 12.12
CA VAL A 36 3.94 3.27 12.10
C VAL A 36 3.25 2.43 13.19
N PRO A 37 2.03 2.80 13.60
CA PRO A 37 1.24 1.98 14.52
C PRO A 37 0.98 0.58 13.95
N LEU A 38 1.03 -0.44 14.80
CA LEU A 38 0.68 -1.81 14.41
C LEU A 38 -0.78 -1.94 13.90
N ASP A 39 -1.68 -1.09 14.41
CA ASP A 39 -3.07 -1.06 13.96
C ASP A 39 -3.17 -0.65 12.48
N ASP A 40 -2.37 0.32 12.05
CA ASP A 40 -2.33 0.75 10.66
C ASP A 40 -1.77 -0.33 9.74
N VAL A 41 -0.79 -1.10 10.20
CA VAL A 41 -0.28 -2.28 9.46
C VAL A 41 -1.38 -3.32 9.27
N ARG A 42 -2.16 -3.61 10.31
CA ARG A 42 -3.28 -4.57 10.21
C ARG A 42 -4.35 -4.05 9.26
N ARG A 43 -4.77 -2.81 9.44
CA ARG A 43 -5.76 -2.14 8.58
C ARG A 43 -5.36 -2.20 7.11
N VAL A 44 -4.13 -1.83 6.78
CA VAL A 44 -3.71 -1.80 5.37
C VAL A 44 -3.60 -3.20 4.78
N ILE A 45 -3.14 -4.21 5.54
CA ILE A 45 -3.11 -5.61 5.07
C ILE A 45 -4.53 -6.14 4.81
N ASP A 46 -5.51 -5.73 5.63
CA ASP A 46 -6.94 -5.99 5.43
C ASP A 46 -7.59 -5.11 4.33
N GLY A 47 -6.80 -4.29 3.61
CA GLY A 47 -7.29 -3.42 2.54
C GLY A 47 -8.06 -2.19 3.02
N LYS A 48 -7.98 -1.85 4.31
CA LYS A 48 -8.66 -0.69 4.91
C LYS A 48 -7.84 0.58 4.79
N ARG A 49 -8.55 1.71 4.81
CA ARG A 49 -7.95 3.05 4.84
C ARG A 49 -7.09 3.27 6.08
N ILE A 50 -5.99 3.97 5.87
CA ILE A 50 -5.03 4.39 6.90
C ILE A 50 -4.74 5.90 6.77
N GLY A 51 -4.08 6.46 7.77
CA GLY A 51 -3.67 7.86 7.75
C GLY A 51 -2.62 8.17 6.67
N PRO A 52 -2.52 9.44 6.23
CA PRO A 52 -1.59 9.86 5.17
C PRO A 52 -0.12 9.66 5.55
N HIS A 53 0.23 9.82 6.83
CA HIS A 53 1.58 9.55 7.33
C HIS A 53 1.98 8.08 7.14
N SER A 54 1.10 7.16 7.54
CA SER A 54 1.33 5.72 7.40
C SER A 54 1.35 5.29 5.94
N LEU A 55 0.49 5.88 5.10
CA LEU A 55 0.51 5.66 3.65
C LEU A 55 1.87 6.02 3.04
N GLN A 56 2.42 7.19 3.37
CA GLN A 56 3.73 7.63 2.87
C GLN A 56 4.84 6.67 3.33
N ALA A 57 4.89 6.32 4.61
CA ALA A 57 5.89 5.41 5.16
C ALA A 57 5.87 4.02 4.49
N PHE A 58 4.67 3.50 4.20
CA PHE A 58 4.52 2.25 3.46
C PHE A 58 4.96 2.36 2.01
N CYS A 59 4.65 3.47 1.34
CA CYS A 59 5.07 3.74 -0.03
C CYS A 59 6.59 3.85 -0.14
N ASP A 60 7.23 4.55 0.80
CA ASP A 60 8.68 4.67 0.89
C ASP A 60 9.34 3.30 1.09
N TRP A 61 8.80 2.48 2.02
CA TRP A 61 9.30 1.13 2.22
C TRP A 61 9.10 0.21 1.02
N LEU A 62 8.03 0.41 0.25
CA LEU A 62 7.79 -0.30 -1.01
C LEU A 62 8.63 0.24 -2.17
N GLU A 63 9.30 1.38 -2.00
CA GLU A 63 10.04 2.11 -3.03
C GLU A 63 9.11 2.47 -4.22
N ARG A 64 7.89 2.88 -3.90
CA ARG A 64 6.84 3.23 -4.88
C ARG A 64 6.19 4.54 -4.50
N SER A 65 5.82 5.34 -5.51
CA SER A 65 5.00 6.52 -5.30
C SER A 65 3.58 6.13 -4.84
N PRO A 66 2.92 6.88 -3.95
CA PRO A 66 1.50 6.68 -3.62
C PRO A 66 0.60 6.66 -4.86
N THR A 67 0.94 7.44 -5.89
CA THR A 67 0.20 7.50 -7.16
C THR A 67 0.20 6.20 -7.97
N PHE A 68 1.15 5.30 -7.68
CA PHE A 68 1.15 3.96 -8.26
C PHE A 68 -0.09 3.15 -7.87
N PHE A 69 -0.62 3.40 -6.67
CA PHE A 69 -1.77 2.70 -6.11
C PHE A 69 -3.09 3.42 -6.38
N ASP A 70 -3.10 4.51 -7.15
CA ASP A 70 -4.35 5.18 -7.52
C ASP A 70 -5.17 4.30 -8.47
N THR A 71 -6.48 4.22 -8.21
CA THR A 71 -7.44 3.34 -8.91
C THR A 71 -7.38 3.47 -10.44
N HIS A 72 -7.07 4.67 -10.97
CA HIS A 72 -6.92 4.92 -12.40
C HIS A 72 -5.67 4.26 -13.01
N SER A 73 -4.56 4.19 -12.29
CA SER A 73 -3.28 3.66 -12.78
C SER A 73 -3.29 2.14 -12.99
N LEU A 74 -4.09 1.42 -12.21
CA LEU A 74 -4.26 -0.04 -12.34
C LEU A 74 -5.22 -0.42 -13.47
N THR A 75 -6.28 0.38 -13.65
CA THR A 75 -7.27 0.16 -14.71
C THR A 75 -6.64 0.41 -16.09
N ALA A 76 -5.84 1.47 -16.22
CA ALA A 76 -5.13 1.79 -17.47
C ALA A 76 -4.10 0.72 -17.91
N LYS A 77 -3.57 -0.10 -16.98
CA LYS A 77 -2.66 -1.20 -17.31
C LYS A 77 -3.34 -2.53 -17.65
N ARG A 78 -4.64 -2.67 -17.35
CA ARG A 78 -5.40 -3.88 -17.72
C ARG A 78 -5.77 -3.93 -19.21
N GLU A 79 -5.74 -2.81 -19.92
CA GLU A 79 -6.09 -2.74 -21.35
C GLU A 79 -4.91 -3.03 -22.29
N THR A 80 -3.72 -3.36 -21.75
CA THR A 80 -2.53 -3.68 -22.57
C THR A 80 -2.11 -5.13 -22.39
N TYR A 81 -3.02 -6.07 -22.62
CA TYR A 81 -2.67 -7.45 -22.96
C TYR A 81 -3.60 -7.90 -24.09
N PRO A 82 -3.09 -8.04 -25.33
CA PRO A 82 -3.85 -8.66 -26.42
C PRO A 82 -4.12 -10.14 -26.18
#